data_AF-A0A921I3T1-F1
#
_entry.id   AF-A0A921I3T1-F1
#
_cell.length_a   1.000
_cell.length_b   1.000
_cell.length_c   1.000
_cell.angle_alpha   90.00
_cell.angle_beta   90.00
_cell.angle_gamma   90.00
#
_symmetry.space_group_name_H-M   'P 1'
#
loop_
_entity.id
_entity.type
_entity.pdbx_description
1 polymer ?
#
loop_
_entity_poly.entity_id
_entity_poly.type
_entity_poly.pdbx_seq_one_letter_code
_entity_poly.pdbx_strand_id
1 'polypeptide(L)'
;MDRYTMRKRIIATSLNKKRFLSGVFLTLLATVVNAQPFPYQQAGLPVSQRVDDLMKRMTLEEKIAQIRHLHSWDIFNEQTLDKEKLTAVVGETGYGFVEGFPLTGENCRSSMREIQEYMLTRTRLGIPVFTVAESLHGSAHEGSTIFPQNIALGSTFNSALAYRRACMTADDLHAQGMRQVLAPCIDVVRDLRWGRVEESYGEDPYLCGIFAQSEVKGYLDSGISPMLKHYGPHGNPLGGLNLASVDCGLYDL
;
A
#
# COMPACT_ATOMS: atom_id res chain seq x y z
N MET A 1 31.68 29.45 -70.02
CA MET A 1 30.31 30.02 -70.06
C MET A 1 29.95 30.06 -71.53
N ASP A 2 29.12 29.20 -72.12
CA ASP A 2 27.93 28.50 -71.63
C ASP A 2 27.75 27.15 -72.35
N ARG A 3 27.11 26.18 -71.67
CA ARG A 3 26.98 24.79 -72.11
C ARG A 3 25.71 24.55 -72.93
N TYR A 4 25.91 24.13 -74.17
CA TYR A 4 25.39 22.91 -74.81
C TYR A 4 24.03 22.28 -74.37
N THR A 5 23.16 22.14 -75.39
CA THR A 5 22.38 20.95 -75.82
C THR A 5 20.89 20.72 -75.48
N MET A 6 20.15 20.66 -76.59
CA MET A 6 19.18 19.64 -77.04
C MET A 6 17.71 19.68 -76.56
N ARG A 7 16.85 20.11 -77.49
CA ARG A 7 15.42 19.77 -77.60
C ARG A 7 15.23 18.49 -78.42
N LYS A 8 14.40 17.55 -77.94
CA LYS A 8 13.61 16.56 -78.71
C LYS A 8 12.23 16.49 -78.02
N ARG A 9 11.11 16.82 -78.69
CA ARG A 9 10.21 15.92 -79.45
C ARG A 9 9.70 14.76 -78.57
N ILE A 10 8.42 14.43 -78.41
CA ILE A 10 7.36 14.20 -79.41
C ILE A 10 6.07 13.68 -78.67
N ILE A 11 4.86 14.02 -79.14
CA ILE A 11 3.61 13.20 -79.34
C ILE A 11 3.07 12.35 -78.15
N ALA A 12 1.78 12.07 -77.95
CA ALA A 12 0.43 12.56 -78.26
C ALA A 12 -0.50 11.45 -77.69
N THR A 13 -1.77 11.78 -77.40
CA THR A 13 -2.97 10.88 -77.51
C THR A 13 -2.98 9.60 -76.62
N SER A 14 -4.07 9.03 -76.09
CA SER A 14 -5.52 9.17 -76.23
C SER A 14 -6.20 8.26 -75.18
N LEU A 15 -7.43 8.60 -74.81
CA LEU A 15 -8.57 7.75 -74.43
C LEU A 15 -8.48 6.79 -73.22
N ASN A 16 -9.12 7.24 -72.15
CA ASN A 16 -10.37 6.69 -71.57
C ASN A 16 -10.75 5.24 -71.92
N LYS A 17 -10.63 4.33 -70.93
CA LYS A 17 -11.50 3.16 -70.79
C LYS A 17 -11.93 2.99 -69.33
N LYS A 18 -13.24 3.19 -69.12
CA LYS A 18 -13.97 2.87 -67.88
C LYS A 18 -13.80 1.39 -67.54
N ARG A 19 -13.34 1.08 -66.33
CA ARG A 19 -13.58 -0.20 -65.64
C ARG A 19 -13.88 0.12 -64.17
N PHE A 20 -15.17 0.11 -63.85
CA PHE A 20 -15.68 0.21 -62.48
C PHE A 20 -15.52 -1.19 -61.87
N LEU A 21 -14.46 -1.41 -61.09
CA LEU A 21 -14.36 -2.59 -60.23
C LEU A 21 -15.17 -2.30 -58.96
N SER A 22 -16.31 -2.99 -58.80
CA SER A 22 -16.98 -3.13 -57.51
C SER A 22 -16.09 -3.97 -56.59
N GLY A 23 -15.24 -3.31 -55.82
CA GLY A 23 -14.55 -3.91 -54.68
C GLY A 23 -15.49 -3.99 -53.50
N VAL A 24 -15.94 -5.20 -53.14
CA VAL A 24 -16.55 -5.46 -51.83
C VAL A 24 -15.42 -5.35 -50.81
N PHE A 25 -15.33 -4.21 -50.14
CA PHE A 25 -14.46 -4.03 -48.98
C PHE A 25 -15.11 -4.75 -47.80
N LEU A 26 -14.75 -6.01 -47.58
CA LEU A 26 -15.12 -6.72 -46.36
C LEU A 26 -14.24 -6.19 -45.23
N THR A 27 -14.66 -5.10 -44.58
CA THR A 27 -14.06 -4.67 -43.32
C THR A 27 -14.35 -5.74 -42.27
N LEU A 28 -13.38 -6.63 -42.04
CA LEU A 28 -13.33 -7.42 -40.81
C LEU A 28 -13.23 -6.43 -39.65
N LEU A 29 -14.35 -6.10 -39.01
CA LEU A 29 -14.31 -5.64 -37.64
C LEU A 29 -13.82 -6.82 -36.81
N ALA A 30 -12.51 -6.87 -36.55
CA ALA A 30 -11.99 -7.64 -35.45
C ALA A 30 -12.56 -7.01 -34.17
N THR A 31 -13.71 -7.52 -33.71
CA THR A 31 -14.15 -7.28 -32.34
C THR A 31 -13.06 -7.88 -31.46
N VAL A 32 -12.19 -7.03 -30.94
CA VAL A 32 -11.30 -7.39 -29.85
C VAL A 32 -12.23 -7.72 -28.69
N VAL A 33 -12.51 -9.01 -28.50
CA VAL A 33 -13.25 -9.48 -27.33
C VAL A 33 -12.30 -9.29 -26.15
N ASN A 34 -12.31 -8.10 -25.56
CA ASN A 34 -11.73 -7.93 -24.25
C ASN A 34 -12.51 -8.84 -23.31
N ALA A 35 -11.83 -9.82 -22.71
CA ALA A 35 -12.41 -10.63 -21.67
C ALA A 35 -13.01 -9.70 -20.61
N GLN A 36 -14.28 -9.90 -20.27
CA GLN A 36 -14.91 -9.10 -19.24
C GLN A 36 -14.13 -9.25 -17.92
N PRO A 37 -13.87 -8.16 -17.20
CA PRO A 37 -13.19 -8.23 -15.91
C PRO A 37 -14.00 -9.12 -14.95
N PHE A 38 -13.30 -9.93 -14.16
CA PHE A 38 -13.96 -10.77 -13.15
C PHE A 38 -14.75 -9.90 -12.16
N PRO A 39 -15.84 -10.41 -11.55
CA PRO A 39 -16.62 -9.64 -10.59
C PRO A 39 -15.78 -8.97 -9.49
N TYR A 40 -14.76 -9.63 -8.94
CA TYR A 40 -13.89 -9.01 -7.93
C TYR A 40 -13.13 -7.77 -8.41
N GLN A 41 -12.91 -7.63 -9.73
CA GLN A 41 -12.24 -6.50 -10.38
C GLN A 41 -13.20 -5.35 -10.72
N GLN A 42 -14.51 -5.55 -10.60
CA GLN A 42 -15.52 -4.55 -10.94
C GLN A 42 -15.81 -3.65 -9.74
N ALA A 43 -15.22 -2.46 -9.72
CA ALA A 43 -15.34 -1.50 -8.61
C ALA A 43 -16.78 -1.07 -8.28
N GLY A 44 -17.72 -1.17 -9.24
CA GLY A 44 -19.13 -0.84 -9.03
C GLY A 44 -19.95 -1.91 -8.29
N LEU A 45 -19.41 -3.12 -8.09
CA LEU A 45 -20.08 -4.18 -7.33
C LEU A 45 -19.88 -4.00 -5.81
N PRO A 46 -20.85 -4.45 -4.99
CA PRO A 46 -20.70 -4.45 -3.53
C PRO A 46 -19.42 -5.17 -3.08
N VAL A 47 -18.75 -4.65 -2.06
CA VAL A 47 -17.51 -5.24 -1.51
C VAL A 47 -17.69 -6.71 -1.17
N SER A 48 -18.80 -7.11 -0.54
CA SER A 48 -19.09 -8.50 -0.21
C SER A 48 -19.13 -9.41 -1.45
N GLN A 49 -19.76 -8.97 -2.54
CA GLN A 49 -19.80 -9.75 -3.79
C GLN A 49 -18.41 -9.90 -4.41
N ARG A 50 -17.60 -8.83 -4.37
CA ARG A 50 -16.22 -8.85 -4.87
C ARG A 50 -15.34 -9.81 -4.05
N VAL A 51 -15.47 -9.78 -2.72
CA VAL A 51 -14.77 -10.67 -1.81
C VAL A 51 -15.21 -12.12 -2.02
N ASP A 52 -16.51 -12.39 -2.11
CA ASP A 52 -17.04 -13.74 -2.33
C ASP A 52 -16.54 -14.36 -3.65
N ASP A 53 -16.52 -13.57 -4.72
CA ASP A 53 -15.97 -14.00 -6.01
C ASP A 53 -14.46 -14.28 -5.92
N LEU A 54 -13.69 -13.38 -5.27
CA LEU A 54 -12.25 -13.58 -5.09
C LEU A 54 -11.93 -14.82 -4.25
N MET A 55 -12.60 -14.99 -3.11
CA MET A 55 -12.37 -16.11 -2.18
C MET A 55 -12.66 -17.49 -2.80
N LYS A 56 -13.61 -17.56 -3.74
CA LYS A 56 -13.92 -18.77 -4.51
C LYS A 56 -12.85 -19.10 -5.55
N ARG A 57 -12.07 -18.11 -5.99
CA ARG A 57 -11.00 -18.27 -6.98
C ARG A 57 -9.66 -18.62 -6.35
N MET A 58 -9.48 -18.32 -5.07
CA MET A 58 -8.23 -18.54 -4.36
C MET A 58 -8.00 -20.01 -4.00
N THR A 59 -6.78 -20.49 -4.19
CA THR A 59 -6.30 -21.75 -3.61
C THR A 59 -6.12 -21.60 -2.09
N LEU A 60 -5.82 -22.71 -1.40
CA LEU A 60 -5.51 -22.65 0.02
C LEU A 60 -4.21 -21.86 0.26
N GLU A 61 -3.21 -22.06 -0.58
CA GLU A 61 -1.89 -21.42 -0.50
C GLU A 61 -2.01 -19.90 -0.65
N GLU A 62 -2.83 -19.42 -1.58
CA GLU A 62 -3.09 -17.98 -1.74
C GLU A 62 -3.84 -17.42 -0.53
N LYS A 63 -4.79 -18.16 0.06
CA LYS A 63 -5.49 -17.73 1.29
C LYS A 63 -4.51 -17.60 2.45
N ILE A 64 -3.59 -18.55 2.59
CA ILE A 64 -2.52 -18.51 3.59
C ILE A 64 -1.59 -17.31 3.31
N ALA A 65 -1.22 -17.05 2.06
CA ALA A 65 -0.35 -15.93 1.71
C ALA A 65 -0.98 -14.56 2.01
N GLN A 66 -2.31 -14.44 1.90
CA GLN A 66 -3.03 -13.20 2.24
C GLN A 66 -3.05 -12.87 3.74
N ILE A 67 -2.72 -13.83 4.62
CA ILE A 67 -2.60 -13.60 6.08
C ILE A 67 -1.15 -13.63 6.56
N ARG A 68 -0.19 -13.44 5.64
CA ARG A 68 1.24 -13.41 5.93
C ARG A 68 1.87 -12.10 5.50
N HIS A 69 2.96 -11.77 6.18
CA HIS A 69 3.82 -10.64 5.86
C HIS A 69 5.01 -11.12 5.05
N LEU A 70 5.32 -10.38 3.98
CA LEU A 70 6.60 -10.41 3.30
C LEU A 70 7.50 -9.39 3.98
N HIS A 71 8.64 -9.82 4.50
CA HIS A 71 9.53 -8.94 5.23
C HIS A 71 10.67 -8.43 4.36
N SER A 72 11.16 -7.23 4.67
CA SER A 72 12.19 -6.55 3.87
C SER A 72 13.45 -7.40 3.65
N TRP A 73 13.93 -8.11 4.66
CA TRP A 73 15.15 -8.93 4.58
C TRP A 73 15.06 -10.05 3.55
N ASP A 74 13.84 -10.50 3.22
CA ASP A 74 13.60 -11.56 2.24
C ASP A 74 13.71 -11.06 0.80
N ILE A 75 13.52 -9.76 0.55
CA ILE A 75 13.35 -9.20 -0.80
C ILE A 75 14.17 -7.94 -1.10
N PHE A 76 14.92 -7.41 -0.14
CA PHE A 76 15.81 -6.26 -0.34
C PHE A 76 17.29 -6.65 -0.22
N ASN A 77 18.13 -5.83 -0.85
CA ASN A 77 19.55 -5.68 -0.54
C ASN A 77 19.76 -4.24 -0.07
N GLU A 78 19.88 -4.06 1.24
CA GLU A 78 19.95 -2.74 1.88
C GLU A 78 18.78 -1.84 1.45
N GLN A 79 19.08 -0.80 0.67
CA GLN A 79 18.14 0.21 0.21
C GLN A 79 17.41 -0.14 -1.09
N THR A 80 17.78 -1.23 -1.75
CA THR A 80 17.30 -1.56 -3.11
C THR A 80 16.50 -2.85 -3.12
N LEU A 81 15.35 -2.83 -3.80
CA LEU A 81 14.54 -4.02 -4.04
C LEU A 81 15.29 -5.02 -4.94
N ASP A 82 15.41 -6.26 -4.48
CA ASP A 82 15.98 -7.36 -5.25
C ASP A 82 14.85 -8.14 -5.95
N LYS A 83 14.76 -7.99 -7.27
CA LYS A 83 13.68 -8.58 -8.09
C LYS A 83 13.80 -10.09 -8.21
N GLU A 84 15.00 -10.63 -8.12
CA GLU A 84 15.21 -12.08 -8.18
C GLU A 84 14.73 -12.71 -6.88
N LYS A 85 15.09 -12.12 -5.73
CA LYS A 85 14.56 -12.52 -4.42
C LYS A 85 13.04 -12.39 -4.35
N LEU A 86 12.49 -11.24 -4.78
CA LEU A 86 11.04 -11.04 -4.84
C LEU A 86 10.37 -12.15 -5.63
N THR A 87 10.92 -12.50 -6.80
CA THR A 87 10.37 -13.57 -7.64
C THR A 87 10.50 -14.93 -6.99
N ALA A 88 11.63 -15.23 -6.36
CA ALA A 88 11.86 -16.49 -5.68
C ALA A 88 10.89 -16.71 -4.49
N VAL A 89 10.55 -15.66 -3.76
CA VAL A 89 9.67 -15.73 -2.57
C VAL A 89 8.19 -15.66 -2.94
N VAL A 90 7.81 -14.78 -3.87
CA VAL A 90 6.39 -14.51 -4.18
C VAL A 90 5.85 -15.44 -5.26
N GLY A 91 6.65 -15.74 -6.29
CA GLY A 91 6.18 -16.47 -7.46
C GLY A 91 4.89 -15.89 -8.03
N GLU A 92 3.88 -16.74 -8.23
CA GLU A 92 2.57 -16.33 -8.77
C GLU A 92 1.46 -16.20 -7.71
N THR A 93 1.76 -16.37 -6.41
CA THR A 93 0.74 -16.48 -5.35
C THR A 93 0.20 -15.13 -4.89
N GLY A 94 1.09 -14.15 -4.67
CA GLY A 94 0.77 -12.86 -4.08
C GLY A 94 0.57 -12.91 -2.55
N TYR A 95 1.11 -11.91 -1.85
CA TYR A 95 1.08 -11.81 -0.38
C TYR A 95 0.11 -10.73 0.09
N GLY A 96 -0.42 -10.87 1.30
CA GLY A 96 -1.35 -9.91 1.89
C GLY A 96 -0.67 -8.63 2.35
N PHE A 97 0.52 -8.74 2.93
CA PHE A 97 1.23 -7.63 3.55
C PHE A 97 2.71 -7.62 3.18
N VAL A 98 3.31 -6.43 3.14
CA VAL A 98 4.74 -6.20 2.97
C VAL A 98 5.18 -5.17 4.03
N GLU A 99 6.15 -5.53 4.88
CA GLU A 99 6.55 -4.71 6.03
C GLU A 99 8.05 -4.73 6.36
N GLY A 100 8.45 -3.89 7.33
CA GLY A 100 9.73 -4.01 8.04
C GLY A 100 10.90 -3.35 7.33
N PHE A 101 10.70 -2.19 6.71
CA PHE A 101 11.69 -1.55 5.82
C PHE A 101 12.57 -0.53 6.53
N PRO A 102 13.89 -0.75 6.70
CA PRO A 102 14.83 0.32 7.06
C PRO A 102 15.18 1.17 5.83
N LEU A 103 14.20 1.52 5.01
CA LEU A 103 14.40 2.27 3.77
C LEU A 103 14.33 3.78 4.03
N THR A 104 15.05 4.54 3.20
CA THR A 104 14.80 5.98 3.07
C THR A 104 13.42 6.22 2.47
N GLY A 105 12.82 7.37 2.77
CA GLY A 105 11.52 7.73 2.21
C GLY A 105 11.50 7.74 0.67
N GLU A 106 12.61 8.15 0.04
CA GLU A 106 12.78 8.12 -1.42
C GLU A 106 12.74 6.69 -1.97
N ASN A 107 13.49 5.77 -1.37
CA ASN A 107 13.56 4.38 -1.82
C ASN A 107 12.28 3.59 -1.53
N CYS A 108 11.52 3.96 -0.50
CA CYS A 108 10.19 3.41 -0.27
C CYS A 108 9.30 3.60 -1.50
N ARG A 109 9.25 4.82 -2.06
CA ARG A 109 8.29 5.14 -3.12
C ARG A 109 8.47 4.32 -4.39
N SER A 110 9.71 4.15 -4.84
CA SER A 110 10.04 3.33 -6.02
C SER A 110 9.81 1.86 -5.71
N SER A 111 10.30 1.37 -4.57
CA SER A 111 10.21 -0.05 -4.21
C SER A 111 8.76 -0.51 -4.00
N MET A 112 7.94 0.27 -3.27
CA MET A 112 6.53 -0.06 -3.07
C MET A 112 5.75 -0.06 -4.38
N ARG A 113 6.10 0.83 -5.33
CA ARG A 113 5.51 0.81 -6.67
C ARG A 113 5.84 -0.47 -7.41
N GLU A 114 7.11 -0.86 -7.43
CA GLU A 114 7.57 -2.06 -8.13
C GLU A 114 6.98 -3.34 -7.52
N ILE A 115 6.87 -3.40 -6.19
CA ILE A 115 6.18 -4.49 -5.50
C ILE A 115 4.70 -4.54 -5.90
N GLN A 116 3.99 -3.40 -5.89
CA GLN A 116 2.59 -3.38 -6.33
C GLN A 116 2.43 -3.80 -7.79
N GLU A 117 3.29 -3.31 -8.69
CA GLU A 117 3.30 -3.71 -10.10
C GLU A 117 3.53 -5.23 -10.24
N TYR A 118 4.45 -5.80 -9.46
CA TYR A 118 4.68 -7.25 -9.42
C TYR A 118 3.41 -7.99 -8.97
N MET A 119 2.82 -7.58 -7.85
CA MET A 119 1.62 -8.23 -7.30
C MET A 119 0.47 -8.20 -8.30
N LEU A 120 0.27 -7.08 -9.01
CA LEU A 120 -0.81 -6.94 -9.99
C LEU A 120 -0.59 -7.72 -11.29
N THR A 121 0.67 -7.86 -11.74
CA THR A 121 0.96 -8.33 -13.12
C THR A 121 1.64 -9.69 -13.19
N ARG A 122 2.23 -10.17 -12.08
CA ARG A 122 3.00 -11.42 -12.03
C ARG A 122 2.36 -12.47 -11.13
N THR A 123 1.34 -12.11 -10.35
CA THR A 123 0.55 -13.06 -9.56
C THR A 123 -0.75 -13.42 -10.27
N ARG A 124 -1.24 -14.63 -10.03
CA ARG A 124 -2.36 -15.23 -10.77
C ARG A 124 -3.67 -14.43 -10.65
N LEU A 125 -3.93 -13.86 -9.47
CA LEU A 125 -5.16 -13.13 -9.17
C LEU A 125 -4.96 -11.61 -9.15
N GLY A 126 -3.74 -11.10 -9.31
CA GLY A 126 -3.48 -9.66 -9.36
C GLY A 126 -4.00 -8.91 -8.12
N ILE A 127 -3.89 -9.51 -6.94
CA ILE A 127 -4.34 -8.90 -5.67
C ILE A 127 -3.26 -7.91 -5.21
N PRO A 128 -3.57 -6.62 -4.99
CA PRO A 128 -2.60 -5.67 -4.47
C PRO A 128 -2.21 -6.01 -3.02
N VAL A 129 -1.00 -5.65 -2.62
CA VAL A 129 -0.47 -5.91 -1.28
C VAL A 129 -0.71 -4.71 -0.35
N PHE A 130 -0.94 -4.94 0.94
CA PHE A 130 -0.86 -3.88 1.95
C PHE A 130 0.60 -3.52 2.22
N THR A 131 0.95 -2.26 1.98
CA THR A 131 2.25 -1.68 2.34
C THR A 131 2.18 -1.11 3.75
N VAL A 132 2.92 -1.72 4.66
CA VAL A 132 2.83 -1.49 6.12
C VAL A 132 4.04 -0.70 6.60
N ALA A 133 3.80 0.34 7.40
CA ALA A 133 4.83 1.13 8.06
C ALA A 133 4.58 1.25 9.58
N GLU A 134 5.64 1.57 10.30
CA GLU A 134 5.56 2.10 11.66
C GLU A 134 5.35 3.62 11.59
N SER A 135 4.48 4.16 12.44
CA SER A 135 4.16 5.60 12.40
C SER A 135 3.89 6.22 13.77
N LEU A 136 4.42 5.63 14.85
CA LEU A 136 4.10 5.96 16.24
C LEU A 136 4.18 7.47 16.56
N HIS A 137 5.17 8.17 16.02
CA HIS A 137 5.35 9.61 16.20
C HIS A 137 5.84 10.29 14.91
N GLY A 138 5.23 9.91 13.79
CA GLY A 138 5.70 10.23 12.43
C GLY A 138 6.13 8.96 11.70
N SER A 139 6.24 9.01 10.38
CA SER A 139 6.63 7.85 9.58
C SER A 139 8.05 7.40 9.94
N ALA A 140 8.23 6.12 10.25
CA ALA A 140 9.51 5.55 10.68
C ALA A 140 10.46 5.27 9.48
N HIS A 141 10.64 6.26 8.62
CA HIS A 141 11.53 6.22 7.45
C HIS A 141 12.42 7.45 7.40
N GLU A 142 13.67 7.28 6.98
CA GLU A 142 14.63 8.38 6.88
C GLU A 142 14.11 9.48 5.95
N GLY A 143 14.23 10.74 6.40
CA GLY A 143 13.73 11.92 5.70
C GLY A 143 12.30 12.33 6.08
N SER A 144 11.60 11.56 6.91
CA SER A 144 10.26 11.91 7.40
C SER A 144 10.30 12.90 8.57
N THR A 145 9.18 13.56 8.84
CA THR A 145 9.06 14.45 10.01
C THR A 145 8.98 13.61 11.29
N ILE A 146 9.82 13.94 12.28
CA ILE A 146 9.78 13.32 13.61
C ILE A 146 9.01 14.23 14.57
N PHE A 147 7.91 13.73 15.12
CA PHE A 147 7.10 14.42 16.13
C PHE A 147 7.49 13.99 17.55
N PRO A 148 7.07 14.75 18.58
CA PRO A 148 7.13 14.27 19.96
C PRO A 148 6.40 12.93 20.11
N GLN A 149 6.99 12.09 20.95
CA GLN A 149 6.47 10.78 21.30
C GLN A 149 5.11 10.88 22.00
N ASN A 150 4.32 9.81 21.99
CA ASN A 150 2.93 9.82 22.47
C ASN A 150 2.76 10.31 23.91
N ILE A 151 3.69 10.01 24.82
CA ILE A 151 3.60 10.49 26.21
C ILE A 151 3.66 12.02 26.30
N ALA A 152 4.47 12.66 25.44
CA ALA A 152 4.55 14.12 25.34
C ALA A 152 3.30 14.70 24.67
N LEU A 153 2.78 14.02 23.65
CA LEU A 153 1.53 14.41 22.99
C LEU A 153 0.32 14.30 23.95
N GLY A 154 0.22 13.23 24.73
CA GLY A 154 -0.80 13.04 25.76
C GLY A 154 -0.76 14.13 26.84
N SER A 155 0.45 14.53 27.23
CA SER A 155 0.68 15.63 28.19
C SER A 155 0.16 17.00 27.74
N THR A 156 -0.20 17.16 26.46
CA THR A 156 -0.83 18.39 25.96
C THR A 156 -2.30 18.51 26.32
N PHE A 157 -2.96 17.40 26.67
CA PHE A 157 -4.42 17.30 26.83
C PHE A 157 -5.22 17.87 25.63
N ASN A 158 -4.61 17.89 24.45
CA ASN A 158 -5.18 18.44 23.23
C ASN A 158 -5.19 17.38 22.12
N SER A 159 -6.24 16.56 22.11
CA SER A 159 -6.38 15.45 21.16
C SER A 159 -6.50 15.89 19.70
N ALA A 160 -6.88 17.15 19.43
CA ALA A 160 -6.85 17.71 18.08
C ALA A 160 -5.42 17.75 17.49
N LEU A 161 -4.37 17.75 18.33
CA LEU A 161 -2.99 17.60 17.88
C LEU A 161 -2.70 16.19 17.36
N ALA A 162 -3.30 15.16 17.94
CA ALA A 162 -3.15 13.78 17.47
C ALA A 162 -3.77 13.60 16.06
N TYR A 163 -4.95 14.17 15.83
CA TYR A 163 -5.56 14.21 14.50
C TYR A 163 -4.65 14.92 13.49
N ARG A 164 -4.17 16.12 13.81
CA ARG A 164 -3.30 16.89 12.89
C ARG A 164 -1.98 16.19 12.61
N ARG A 165 -1.35 15.59 13.64
CA ARG A 165 -0.14 14.79 13.48
C ARG A 165 -0.38 13.60 12.54
N ALA A 166 -1.48 12.88 12.70
CA ALA A 166 -1.81 11.75 11.85
C ALA A 166 -2.01 12.18 10.38
N CYS A 167 -2.71 13.30 10.14
CA CYS A 167 -2.85 13.85 8.79
C CYS A 167 -1.50 14.23 8.17
N MET A 168 -0.63 14.92 8.90
CA MET A 168 0.72 15.29 8.42
C MET A 168 1.60 14.05 8.19
N THR A 169 1.50 13.06 9.07
CA THR A 169 2.21 11.79 8.92
C THR A 169 1.72 11.03 7.68
N ALA A 170 0.42 11.13 7.36
CA ALA A 170 -0.14 10.54 6.16
C ALA A 170 0.45 11.12 4.87
N ASP A 171 0.84 12.41 4.85
CA ASP A 171 1.50 13.00 3.69
C ASP A 171 2.85 12.30 3.40
N ASP A 172 3.67 12.08 4.42
CA ASP A 172 4.93 11.32 4.32
C ASP A 172 4.64 9.87 3.85
N LEU A 173 3.64 9.22 4.43
CA LEU A 173 3.28 7.84 4.09
C LEU A 173 2.80 7.69 2.64
N HIS A 174 1.97 8.61 2.14
CA HIS A 174 1.54 8.61 0.73
C HIS A 174 2.72 8.85 -0.21
N ALA A 175 3.62 9.77 0.15
CA ALA A 175 4.86 10.01 -0.60
C ALA A 175 5.75 8.76 -0.65
N GLN A 176 5.68 7.89 0.36
CA GLN A 176 6.43 6.64 0.46
C GLN A 176 5.70 5.43 -0.15
N GLY A 177 4.43 5.57 -0.52
CA GLY A 177 3.61 4.47 -1.05
C GLY A 177 3.05 3.52 0.01
N MET A 178 2.98 3.95 1.27
CA MET A 178 2.42 3.18 2.39
C MET A 178 0.91 3.34 2.48
N ARG A 179 0.20 2.29 2.88
CA ARG A 179 -1.27 2.24 2.94
C ARG A 179 -1.82 1.77 4.28
N GLN A 180 -0.99 1.13 5.10
CA GLN A 180 -1.32 0.72 6.45
C GLN A 180 -0.22 1.17 7.41
N VAL A 181 -0.62 1.50 8.64
CA VAL A 181 0.31 1.80 9.72
C VAL A 181 0.02 1.00 10.98
N LEU A 182 1.07 0.66 11.71
CA LEU A 182 1.01 0.03 13.02
C LEU A 182 0.90 1.09 14.12
N ALA A 183 -0.14 1.93 14.06
CA ALA A 183 -0.42 2.99 15.02
C ALA A 183 -1.93 3.26 15.12
N PRO A 184 -2.43 3.82 16.23
CA PRO A 184 -1.68 4.26 17.43
C PRO A 184 -1.37 3.15 18.43
N CYS A 185 -0.39 3.41 19.31
CA CYS A 185 -0.21 2.65 20.55
C CYS A 185 -1.12 3.24 21.64
N ILE A 186 -2.02 2.42 22.17
CA ILE A 186 -3.11 2.82 23.07
C ILE A 186 -3.05 2.11 24.43
N ASP A 187 -1.91 1.50 24.72
CA ASP A 187 -1.68 0.78 25.97
C ASP A 187 -1.86 1.72 27.16
N VAL A 188 -2.67 1.34 28.15
CA VAL A 188 -2.79 2.11 29.40
C VAL A 188 -1.61 1.76 30.30
N VAL A 189 -0.73 2.72 30.55
CA VAL A 189 0.49 2.47 31.32
C VAL A 189 0.16 2.40 32.81
N ARG A 190 0.34 1.23 33.41
CA ARG A 190 0.17 1.02 34.86
C ARG A 190 1.44 0.55 35.57
N ASP A 191 2.51 0.26 34.81
CA ASP A 191 3.83 -0.02 35.35
C ASP A 191 4.89 0.89 34.70
N LEU A 192 5.38 1.88 35.44
CA LEU A 192 6.37 2.85 34.95
C LEU A 192 7.76 2.25 34.70
N ARG A 193 8.02 1.01 35.13
CA ARG A 193 9.28 0.31 34.82
C ARG A 193 9.29 -0.24 33.40
N TRP A 194 8.12 -0.30 32.75
CA TRP A 194 7.97 -0.84 31.42
C TRP A 194 8.67 0.01 30.36
N GLY A 195 9.55 -0.61 29.57
CA GLY A 195 10.41 0.11 28.62
C GLY A 195 9.70 0.81 27.45
N ARG A 196 8.37 0.67 27.31
CA ARG A 196 7.57 1.30 26.24
C ARG A 196 6.55 2.30 26.78
N VAL A 197 6.70 2.79 28.02
CA VAL A 197 5.86 3.84 28.62
C VAL A 197 5.67 5.02 27.67
N GLU A 198 6.75 5.43 27.00
CA GLU A 198 6.74 6.58 26.11
C GLU A 198 5.78 6.42 24.92
N GLU A 199 5.52 5.20 24.46
CA GLU A 199 4.66 4.93 23.30
C GLU A 199 3.18 5.13 23.59
N SER A 200 2.77 5.20 24.85
CA SER A 200 1.41 5.46 25.28
C SER A 200 1.14 6.96 25.47
N TYR A 201 -0.14 7.35 25.51
CA TYR A 201 -0.55 8.70 25.92
C TYR A 201 -0.59 8.89 27.45
N GLY A 202 -0.48 7.83 28.25
CA GLY A 202 -0.41 7.91 29.71
C GLY A 202 -1.06 6.73 30.46
N GLU A 203 -1.44 6.98 31.72
CA GLU A 203 -2.00 5.98 32.65
C GLU A 203 -3.54 5.97 32.71
N ASP A 204 -4.18 6.95 32.06
CA ASP A 204 -5.63 7.14 32.09
C ASP A 204 -6.29 6.52 30.83
N PRO A 205 -7.25 5.59 30.98
CA PRO A 205 -7.93 4.95 29.85
C PRO A 205 -8.79 5.91 29.02
N TYR A 206 -9.41 6.91 29.65
CA TYR A 206 -10.20 7.93 28.96
C TYR A 206 -9.29 8.84 28.11
N LEU A 207 -8.16 9.28 28.67
CA LEU A 207 -7.17 10.06 27.93
C LEU A 207 -6.66 9.27 26.71
N CYS A 208 -6.23 8.02 26.92
CA CYS A 208 -5.76 7.16 25.84
C CYS A 208 -6.83 6.96 24.75
N GLY A 209 -8.08 6.72 25.15
CA GLY A 209 -9.19 6.55 24.21
C GLY A 209 -9.49 7.79 23.36
N ILE A 210 -9.46 8.98 23.96
CA ILE A 210 -9.72 10.25 23.24
C ILE A 210 -8.61 10.58 22.24
N PHE A 211 -7.34 10.34 22.61
CA PHE A 211 -6.21 10.53 21.69
C PHE A 211 -6.21 9.49 20.57
N ALA A 212 -6.47 8.21 20.91
CA ALA A 212 -6.60 7.14 19.94
C ALA A 212 -7.68 7.44 18.89
N GLN A 213 -8.87 7.88 19.32
CA GLN A 213 -9.95 8.25 18.40
C GLN A 213 -9.52 9.36 17.44
N SER A 214 -8.81 10.37 17.93
CA SER A 214 -8.36 11.50 17.13
C SER A 214 -7.30 11.10 16.10
N GLU A 215 -6.31 10.30 16.51
CA GLU A 215 -5.26 9.79 15.61
C GLU A 215 -5.81 8.82 14.56
N VAL A 216 -6.64 7.85 14.98
CA VAL A 216 -7.31 6.92 14.06
C VAL A 216 -8.15 7.68 13.03
N LYS A 217 -8.90 8.69 13.46
CA LYS A 217 -9.68 9.52 12.55
C LYS A 217 -8.78 10.24 11.54
N GLY A 218 -7.65 10.80 11.97
CA GLY A 218 -6.72 11.48 11.09
C GLY A 218 -6.15 10.55 10.01
N TYR A 219 -5.76 9.32 10.37
CA TYR A 219 -5.31 8.33 9.38
C TYR A 219 -6.43 7.94 8.40
N LEU A 220 -7.62 7.62 8.89
CA LEU A 220 -8.74 7.19 8.05
C LEU A 220 -9.20 8.29 7.08
N ASP A 221 -9.34 9.53 7.55
CA ASP A 221 -9.69 10.68 6.72
C ASP A 221 -8.63 10.95 5.64
N SER A 222 -7.36 10.64 5.95
CA SER A 222 -6.24 10.72 5.01
C SER A 222 -6.05 9.44 4.18
N GLY A 223 -6.93 8.44 4.25
CA GLY A 223 -6.85 7.23 3.42
C GLY A 223 -5.69 6.29 3.75
N ILE A 224 -5.27 6.28 5.02
CA ILE A 224 -4.33 5.30 5.61
C ILE A 224 -5.10 4.38 6.55
N SER A 225 -4.86 3.08 6.48
CA SER A 225 -5.44 2.10 7.41
C SER A 225 -4.64 2.09 8.72
N PRO A 226 -5.20 2.50 9.87
CA PRO A 226 -4.54 2.34 11.16
C PRO A 226 -4.68 0.91 11.69
N MET A 227 -3.76 0.52 12.57
CA MET A 227 -3.82 -0.69 13.40
C MET A 227 -3.53 -0.28 14.85
N LEU A 228 -4.58 -0.30 15.67
CA LEU A 228 -4.47 -0.02 17.09
C LEU A 228 -3.68 -1.15 17.76
N LYS A 229 -2.74 -0.79 18.64
CA LYS A 229 -1.90 -1.76 19.36
C LYS A 229 -1.66 -1.37 20.82
N HIS A 230 -1.39 -2.31 21.72
CA HIS A 230 -1.45 -3.77 21.54
C HIS A 230 -2.75 -4.26 22.19
N TYR A 231 -3.56 -5.06 21.49
CA TYR A 231 -4.85 -5.47 22.05
C TYR A 231 -4.67 -6.24 23.36
N GLY A 232 -5.29 -5.75 24.44
CA GLY A 232 -5.18 -6.29 25.79
C GLY A 232 -4.42 -5.36 26.75
N PRO A 233 -4.17 -5.80 28.00
CA PRO A 233 -3.59 -4.97 29.06
C PRO A 233 -2.05 -4.90 28.98
N HIS A 234 -1.49 -4.68 27.80
CA HIS A 234 -0.04 -4.79 27.54
C HIS A 234 0.82 -3.79 28.33
N GLY A 235 0.27 -2.63 28.69
CA GLY A 235 0.95 -1.58 29.46
C GLY A 235 1.12 -1.85 30.97
N ASN A 236 0.85 -3.08 31.43
CA ASN A 236 0.99 -3.49 32.83
C ASN A 236 1.72 -4.84 33.01
N PRO A 237 2.90 -5.06 32.40
CA PRO A 237 3.58 -6.35 32.50
C PRO A 237 4.17 -6.57 33.90
N LEU A 238 4.15 -7.82 34.37
CA LEU A 238 4.71 -8.17 35.67
C LEU A 238 6.18 -7.74 35.79
N GLY A 239 6.45 -6.91 36.80
CA GLY A 239 7.79 -6.40 37.07
C GLY A 239 8.30 -5.35 36.08
N GLY A 240 7.46 -4.85 35.17
CA GLY A 240 7.86 -3.94 34.10
C GLY A 240 8.66 -4.59 32.98
N LEU A 241 8.79 -5.92 32.98
CA LEU A 241 9.61 -6.63 31.99
C LEU A 241 8.82 -6.76 30.69
N ASN A 242 9.42 -6.33 29.58
CA ASN A 242 8.78 -6.40 28.28
C ASN A 242 8.36 -7.85 27.95
N LEU A 243 7.14 -8.03 27.45
CA LEU A 243 6.52 -9.34 27.14
C LEU A 243 6.27 -10.27 28.35
N ALA A 244 6.49 -9.83 29.59
CA ALA A 244 6.07 -10.61 30.74
C ALA A 244 4.54 -10.74 30.80
N SER A 245 4.07 -11.76 31.51
CA SER A 245 2.62 -11.95 31.74
C SER A 245 2.03 -10.74 32.45
N VAL A 246 0.72 -10.55 32.28
CA VAL A 246 -0.05 -9.49 32.94
C VAL A 246 -1.08 -10.15 33.86
N ASP A 247 -1.18 -9.66 35.09
CA ASP A 247 -2.28 -9.99 35.99
C ASP A 247 -3.36 -8.91 35.86
N CYS A 248 -4.53 -9.27 35.33
CA CYS A 248 -5.63 -8.34 35.05
C CYS A 248 -6.98 -9.06 35.23
N GLY A 249 -7.85 -8.48 36.06
CA GLY A 249 -9.20 -8.99 36.27
C GLY A 249 -10.16 -8.60 35.14
N LEU A 250 -11.26 -9.34 34.97
CA LEU A 250 -12.28 -9.06 33.94
C LEU A 250 -12.93 -7.66 34.04
N TYR A 251 -12.87 -7.03 35.20
CA TYR A 251 -13.41 -5.67 35.39
C TYR A 251 -12.45 -4.59 34.84
N ASP A 252 -11.13 -4.83 34.93
CA ASP A 252 -10.10 -3.90 34.47
C ASP A 252 -9.77 -4.07 32.98
N LEU A 253 -10.14 -5.22 32.39
CA LEU A 253 -10.01 -5.55 30.96
C LEU A 253 -11.13 -4.90 30.13
#